data_AF-A0A0C9SE56-F1
#
_entry.id   AF-A0A0C9SE56-F1
#
_cell.length_a   1.000
_cell.length_b   1.000
_cell.length_c   1.000
_cell.angle_alpha   90.00
_cell.angle_beta   90.00
_cell.angle_gamma   90.00
#
_symmetry.space_group_name_H-M   'P 1'
#
loop_
_entity.id
_entity.type
_entity.pdbx_description
1 polymer ?
#
loop_
_entity_poly.entity_id
_entity_poly.type
_entity_poly.pdbx_seq_one_letter_code
_entity_poly.pdbx_strand_id
1 'polypeptide(L)'
;MVLSEITKWLALFSALTTSYLFFVEGKDFAEKFLTDDRRIFLVAFTNDSIPSFPDFRCVRSDYPEKSDKMTRKVQYEEADQVSIVEEKLWKRTYKEVTFMLGSEGPNTTLTILDVSPPTYFSHLYIGTFSVVIEHNDCLIVGDKAFDGNGKQRCLAWSHEKTFRSLHKDCKSALQVSCVNTVHIEEKNITDCGYAVRH
;
A
#
# COMPACT_ATOMS: atom_id res chain seq x y z
N MET A 1 -23.77 14.80 -49.10
CA MET A 1 -23.35 15.35 -47.80
C MET A 1 -24.14 14.63 -46.69
N VAL A 2 -23.92 13.32 -46.51
CA VAL A 2 -24.68 12.48 -45.54
C VAL A 2 -23.73 11.51 -44.81
N LEU A 3 -22.57 11.18 -45.39
CA LEU A 3 -21.55 10.35 -44.74
C LEU A 3 -20.77 11.06 -43.60
N SER A 4 -20.91 12.38 -43.43
CA SER A 4 -20.14 13.15 -42.43
C SER A 4 -20.77 13.15 -41.03
N GLU A 5 -22.06 12.84 -40.91
CA GLU A 5 -22.74 12.89 -39.61
C GLU A 5 -22.73 11.54 -38.89
N ILE A 6 -22.76 10.43 -39.64
CA ILE A 6 -22.78 9.08 -39.07
C ILE A 6 -21.47 8.77 -38.32
N THR A 7 -20.34 9.28 -38.80
CA THR A 7 -19.01 9.11 -38.15
C THR A 7 -18.85 9.87 -36.84
N LYS A 8 -19.57 10.99 -36.64
CA LYS A 8 -19.52 11.74 -35.37
C LYS A 8 -20.23 11.01 -34.23
N TRP A 9 -21.32 10.31 -34.52
CA TRP A 9 -22.06 9.55 -33.52
C TRP A 9 -21.31 8.30 -33.04
N LEU A 10 -20.64 7.58 -33.95
CA LEU A 10 -19.83 6.40 -33.62
C LEU A 10 -18.65 6.73 -32.69
N ALA A 11 -17.99 7.88 -32.89
CA ALA A 11 -16.90 8.34 -32.02
C ALA A 11 -17.37 8.65 -30.58
N LEU A 12 -18.58 9.21 -30.43
CA LEU A 12 -19.18 9.48 -29.12
C LEU A 12 -19.52 8.18 -28.38
N PHE A 13 -20.08 7.19 -29.08
CA PHE A 13 -20.42 5.90 -28.47
C PHE A 13 -19.17 5.11 -28.05
N SER A 14 -18.08 5.16 -28.81
CA SER A 14 -16.82 4.51 -28.42
C SER A 14 -16.19 5.11 -27.16
N ALA A 15 -16.29 6.43 -26.97
CA ALA A 15 -15.75 7.12 -25.79
C ALA A 15 -16.53 6.80 -24.50
N LEU A 16 -17.82 6.47 -24.62
CA LEU A 16 -18.66 6.05 -23.49
C LEU A 16 -18.41 4.59 -23.08
N THR A 17 -18.00 3.73 -24.01
CA THR A 17 -17.69 2.33 -23.71
C THR A 17 -16.29 2.10 -23.16
N THR A 18 -15.32 2.96 -23.48
CA THR A 18 -13.93 2.85 -22.96
C THR A 18 -13.83 3.09 -21.47
N SER A 19 -14.73 3.90 -20.91
CA SER A 19 -14.72 4.19 -19.48
C SER A 19 -14.93 2.92 -18.65
N TYR A 20 -15.85 2.04 -19.07
CA TYR A 20 -16.23 0.82 -18.34
C TYR A 20 -15.13 -0.24 -18.22
N LEU A 21 -14.17 -0.27 -19.15
CA LEU A 21 -13.10 -1.29 -19.14
C LEU A 21 -12.07 -1.04 -18.02
N PHE A 22 -11.81 0.22 -17.68
CA PHE A 22 -10.88 0.57 -16.61
C PHE A 22 -11.42 0.30 -15.19
N PHE A 23 -12.75 0.20 -15.01
CA PHE A 23 -13.35 -0.01 -13.68
C PHE A 23 -13.17 -1.43 -13.14
N VAL A 24 -13.12 -2.44 -14.02
CA VAL A 24 -13.03 -3.85 -13.62
C VAL A 24 -11.57 -4.25 -13.39
N GLU A 25 -10.65 -3.76 -14.23
CA GLU A 25 -9.21 -4.02 -14.13
C GLU A 25 -8.63 -3.56 -12.78
N GLY A 26 -9.07 -2.37 -12.37
CA GLY A 26 -9.32 -1.93 -10.99
C GLY A 26 -9.08 -2.91 -9.83
N LYS A 27 -10.24 -3.25 -9.30
CA LYS A 27 -10.44 -4.16 -8.19
C LYS A 27 -9.77 -5.51 -8.42
N ASP A 28 -9.77 -6.01 -9.66
CA ASP A 28 -9.19 -7.30 -10.01
C ASP A 28 -7.66 -7.31 -9.77
N PHE A 29 -6.96 -6.22 -10.05
CA PHE A 29 -5.54 -6.11 -9.74
C PHE A 29 -5.29 -6.03 -8.24
N ALA A 30 -5.96 -5.14 -7.52
CA ALA A 30 -5.74 -4.98 -6.08
C ALA A 30 -6.02 -6.28 -5.32
N GLU A 31 -7.08 -6.99 -5.71
CA GLU A 31 -7.42 -8.30 -5.19
C GLU A 31 -6.32 -9.32 -5.51
N LYS A 32 -5.89 -9.39 -6.77
CA LYS A 32 -4.81 -10.30 -7.18
C LYS A 32 -3.50 -10.01 -6.45
N PHE A 33 -3.10 -8.74 -6.32
CA PHE A 33 -1.87 -8.33 -5.62
C PHE A 33 -1.91 -8.69 -4.13
N LEU A 34 -3.05 -8.48 -3.47
CA LEU A 34 -3.22 -8.74 -2.04
C LEU A 34 -3.48 -10.21 -1.71
N THR A 35 -3.96 -11.00 -2.67
CA THR A 35 -4.15 -12.45 -2.53
C THR A 35 -2.99 -13.28 -3.07
N ASP A 36 -2.03 -12.64 -3.76
CA ASP A 36 -0.78 -13.25 -4.21
C ASP A 36 -0.03 -13.89 -3.04
N ASP A 37 0.53 -15.09 -3.28
CA ASP A 37 1.31 -15.86 -2.32
C ASP A 37 2.74 -15.30 -2.14
N ARG A 38 3.14 -14.37 -2.99
CA ARG A 38 4.38 -13.62 -2.86
C ARG A 38 4.34 -12.66 -1.68
N ARG A 39 5.53 -12.46 -1.10
CA ARG A 39 5.75 -11.38 -0.13
C ARG A 39 5.64 -10.03 -0.82
N ILE A 40 5.10 -9.06 -0.09
CA ILE A 40 5.12 -7.65 -0.48
C ILE A 40 5.86 -6.86 0.60
N PHE A 41 6.58 -5.83 0.21
CA PHE A 41 7.43 -5.00 1.04
C PHE A 41 6.88 -3.59 1.04
N LEU A 42 6.90 -2.94 2.20
CA LEU A 42 6.69 -1.50 2.24
C LEU A 42 7.93 -0.84 1.64
N VAL A 43 7.74 -0.05 0.59
CA VAL A 43 8.84 0.60 -0.14
C VAL A 43 8.82 2.12 -0.01
N ALA A 44 7.66 2.68 0.31
CA ALA A 44 7.53 4.10 0.59
C ALA A 44 6.30 4.40 1.47
N PHE A 45 6.33 5.49 2.22
CA PHE A 45 5.22 5.93 3.07
C PHE A 45 5.28 7.44 3.33
N THR A 46 4.18 8.09 3.67
CA THR A 46 4.22 9.45 4.23
C THR A 46 4.35 9.40 5.74
N ASN A 47 5.03 10.38 6.35
CA ASN A 47 5.34 10.39 7.80
C ASN A 47 4.11 10.21 8.70
N ASP A 48 2.93 10.68 8.27
CA ASP A 48 1.69 10.54 9.05
C ASP A 48 1.05 9.14 8.93
N SER A 49 1.57 8.28 8.06
CA SER A 49 1.07 6.91 7.83
C SER A 49 1.57 5.91 8.86
N ILE A 50 2.65 6.23 9.56
CA ILE A 50 3.29 5.33 10.52
C ILE A 50 3.68 6.14 11.76
N PRO A 51 3.47 5.63 12.99
CA PRO A 51 3.92 6.26 14.21
C PRO A 51 5.39 6.65 14.13
N SER A 52 5.71 7.84 14.63
CA SER A 52 7.08 8.33 14.75
C SER A 52 7.90 7.59 15.81
N PHE A 53 7.26 6.78 16.66
CA PHE A 53 7.90 5.97 17.68
C PHE A 53 7.09 4.70 17.97
N PRO A 54 7.74 3.55 18.23
CA PRO A 54 9.17 3.30 18.10
C PRO A 54 9.64 3.27 16.63
N ASP A 55 10.95 3.42 16.42
CA ASP A 55 11.53 3.23 15.09
C ASP A 55 11.25 1.82 14.59
N PHE A 56 10.94 1.70 13.30
CA PHE A 56 10.67 0.43 12.65
C PHE A 56 11.54 0.26 11.40
N ARG A 57 11.78 -0.99 11.04
CA ARG A 57 12.42 -1.38 9.78
C ARG A 57 11.85 -2.71 9.32
N CYS A 58 12.27 -3.18 8.14
CA CYS A 58 11.95 -4.52 7.68
C CYS A 58 10.45 -4.82 7.51
N VAL A 59 9.66 -3.81 7.17
CA VAL A 59 8.21 -3.96 7.02
C VAL A 59 7.91 -4.76 5.76
N ARG A 60 7.32 -5.94 5.95
CA ARG A 60 6.86 -6.82 4.88
C ARG A 60 5.54 -7.46 5.27
N SER A 61 4.76 -7.86 4.28
CA SER A 61 3.53 -8.59 4.48
C SER A 61 3.66 -9.96 3.83
N ASP A 62 3.67 -10.99 4.68
CA ASP A 62 3.67 -12.39 4.26
C ASP A 62 2.26 -12.81 3.81
N TYR A 63 2.19 -13.97 3.15
CA TYR A 63 0.99 -14.52 2.53
C TYR A 63 -0.22 -14.52 3.49
N PRO A 64 -1.44 -14.34 2.97
CA PRO A 64 -2.64 -14.39 3.79
C PRO A 64 -2.90 -15.81 4.31
N GLU A 65 -3.32 -15.94 5.56
CA GLU A 65 -3.93 -17.20 6.00
C GLU A 65 -5.24 -17.38 5.22
N LYS A 66 -5.48 -18.58 4.67
CA LYS A 66 -6.71 -18.88 3.93
C LYS A 66 -7.90 -18.82 4.89
N SER A 67 -8.61 -17.70 4.89
CA SER A 67 -9.85 -17.48 5.63
C SER A 67 -10.89 -16.81 4.72
N ASP A 68 -12.17 -16.80 5.14
CA ASP A 68 -13.25 -16.12 4.42
C ASP A 68 -13.05 -14.59 4.32
N LYS A 69 -12.09 -14.04 5.08
CA LYS A 69 -11.67 -12.63 5.04
C LYS A 69 -10.21 -12.53 4.58
N MET A 70 -9.89 -11.45 3.87
CA MET A 70 -8.50 -11.18 3.48
C MET A 70 -7.71 -10.72 4.72
N THR A 71 -6.85 -11.59 5.24
CA THR A 71 -5.99 -11.28 6.38
C THR A 71 -4.55 -11.52 5.99
N ARG A 72 -3.68 -10.50 6.09
CA ARG A 72 -2.24 -10.65 5.86
C ARG A 72 -1.42 -10.43 7.12
N LYS A 73 -0.32 -11.17 7.23
CA LYS A 73 0.63 -11.05 8.34
C LYS A 73 1.72 -10.03 8.01
N VAL A 74 1.61 -8.84 8.57
CA VAL A 74 2.62 -7.78 8.47
C VAL A 74 3.71 -8.01 9.51
N GLN A 75 4.91 -8.36 9.07
CA GLN A 75 6.10 -8.50 9.91
C GLN A 75 6.96 -7.24 9.81
N TYR A 76 7.54 -6.83 10.93
CA TYR A 76 8.49 -5.73 11.00
C TYR A 76 9.42 -5.89 12.20
N GLU A 77 10.48 -5.12 12.24
CA GLU A 77 11.37 -5.00 13.39
C GLU A 77 11.14 -3.64 14.04
N GLU A 78 10.93 -3.62 15.35
CA GLU A 78 10.76 -2.41 16.16
C GLU A 78 11.95 -2.27 17.12
N ALA A 79 12.43 -1.04 17.30
CA ALA A 79 13.49 -0.76 18.26
C ALA A 79 12.96 -0.87 19.71
N ASP A 80 13.70 -1.54 20.57
CA ASP A 80 13.34 -1.67 21.99
C ASP A 80 13.35 -0.30 22.69
N GLN A 81 12.27 -0.02 23.42
CA GLN A 81 12.01 1.24 24.13
C GLN A 81 13.03 1.50 25.25
N VAL A 82 13.75 0.47 25.71
CA VAL A 82 14.67 0.54 26.86
C VAL A 82 16.15 0.70 26.44
N SER A 83 16.48 0.63 25.15
CA SER A 83 17.87 0.75 24.68
C SER A 83 18.36 2.20 24.63
N ILE A 84 18.63 2.77 25.81
CA ILE A 84 19.14 4.14 25.97
C ILE A 84 20.66 4.23 25.68
N VAL A 85 21.35 3.10 25.42
CA VAL A 85 22.81 3.09 25.31
C VAL A 85 23.29 2.23 24.14
N GLU A 86 23.76 2.94 23.11
CA GLU A 86 24.71 2.56 22.05
C GLU A 86 24.37 1.47 21.02
N GLU A 87 23.45 0.54 21.25
CA GLU A 87 22.98 -0.39 20.19
C GLU A 87 21.46 -0.61 20.28
N LYS A 88 20.71 -0.10 19.29
CA LYS A 88 19.27 -0.38 19.19
C LYS A 88 19.07 -1.88 19.04
N LEU A 89 18.52 -2.52 20.07
CA LEU A 89 18.07 -3.90 19.98
C LEU A 89 16.77 -3.93 19.16
N TRP A 90 16.83 -4.57 18.00
CA TRP A 90 15.70 -4.70 17.09
C TRP A 90 14.94 -5.98 17.40
N LYS A 91 13.68 -5.84 17.79
CA LYS A 91 12.79 -6.97 18.06
C LYS A 91 11.91 -7.22 16.86
N ARG A 92 11.92 -8.45 16.36
CA ARG A 92 10.96 -8.87 15.34
C ARG A 92 9.59 -9.05 15.96
N THR A 93 8.58 -8.47 15.31
CA THR A 93 7.18 -8.57 15.71
C THR A 93 6.31 -8.75 14.47
N TYR A 94 5.02 -8.98 14.68
CA TYR A 94 4.06 -9.06 13.59
C TYR A 94 2.68 -8.56 14.02
N LYS A 95 1.89 -8.18 13.01
CA LYS A 95 0.47 -7.88 13.10
C LYS A 95 -0.28 -8.64 12.02
N GLU A 96 -1.42 -9.17 12.38
CA GLU A 96 -2.42 -9.66 11.43
C GLU A 96 -3.35 -8.50 11.11
N VAL A 97 -3.38 -8.12 9.83
CA VAL A 97 -4.22 -7.04 9.33
C VAL A 97 -5.34 -7.68 8.52
N THR A 98 -6.56 -7.56 9.02
CA THR A 98 -7.77 -8.02 8.33
C THR A 98 -8.37 -6.86 7.57
N PHE A 99 -8.64 -7.05 6.29
CA PHE A 99 -9.18 -6.02 5.41
C PHE A 99 -10.19 -6.59 4.42
N MET A 100 -10.88 -5.69 3.74
CA MET A 100 -11.74 -6.01 2.61
C MET A 100 -11.52 -4.99 1.49
N LEU A 101 -11.70 -5.44 0.25
CA LEU A 101 -11.74 -4.55 -0.91
C LEU A 101 -13.19 -4.14 -1.20
N GLY A 102 -13.37 -2.85 -1.45
CA GLY A 102 -14.63 -2.26 -1.82
C GLY A 102 -14.48 -1.39 -3.06
N SER A 103 -15.56 -0.69 -3.38
CA SER A 103 -15.61 0.29 -4.46
C SER A 103 -16.43 1.49 -4.02
N GLU A 104 -15.91 2.69 -4.25
CA GLU A 104 -16.64 3.94 -4.03
C GLU A 104 -16.65 4.76 -5.33
N GLY A 105 -17.75 4.67 -6.09
CA GLY A 105 -17.82 5.20 -7.44
C GLY A 105 -16.80 4.52 -8.36
N PRO A 106 -15.92 5.27 -9.07
CA PRO A 106 -14.90 4.70 -9.94
C PRO A 106 -13.69 4.10 -9.22
N ASN A 107 -13.55 4.32 -7.91
CA ASN A 107 -12.30 4.03 -7.22
C ASN A 107 -12.40 2.74 -6.40
N THR A 108 -11.38 1.90 -6.52
CA THR A 108 -11.14 0.76 -5.62
C THR A 108 -10.80 1.29 -4.22
N THR A 109 -11.39 0.69 -3.18
CA THR A 109 -11.10 1.04 -1.78
C THR A 109 -10.60 -0.18 -1.00
N LEU A 110 -9.75 0.07 -0.01
CA LEU A 110 -9.28 -0.92 0.95
C LEU A 110 -9.75 -0.49 2.33
N THR A 111 -10.57 -1.31 2.97
CA THR A 111 -11.04 -1.08 4.35
C THR A 111 -10.32 -2.02 5.30
N ILE A 112 -9.51 -1.46 6.19
CA ILE A 112 -8.89 -2.20 7.29
C ILE A 112 -9.92 -2.35 8.41
N LEU A 113 -10.27 -3.59 8.72
CA LEU A 113 -11.29 -3.96 9.69
C LEU A 113 -10.71 -4.22 11.07
N ASP A 114 -9.52 -4.82 11.14
CA ASP A 114 -8.88 -5.20 12.39
C ASP A 114 -7.35 -5.28 12.25
N VAL A 115 -6.66 -5.03 13.37
CA VAL A 115 -5.20 -5.16 13.52
C VAL A 115 -4.89 -5.89 14.82
N SER A 116 -4.44 -7.14 14.71
CA SER A 116 -4.22 -8.03 15.85
C SER A 116 -2.73 -8.42 16.03
N PRO A 117 -2.20 -8.49 17.26
CA PRO A 117 -2.82 -8.00 18.49
C PRO A 117 -2.89 -6.46 18.50
N PRO A 118 -3.93 -5.86 19.11
CA PRO A 118 -4.10 -4.41 19.12
C PRO A 118 -2.97 -3.72 19.89
N THR A 119 -2.57 -2.53 19.43
CA THR A 119 -1.68 -1.62 20.13
C THR A 119 -2.39 -0.30 20.39
N TYR A 120 -1.76 0.58 21.16
CA TYR A 120 -2.23 1.96 21.33
C TYR A 120 -2.48 2.66 19.99
N PHE A 121 -1.71 2.34 18.94
CA PHE A 121 -1.81 2.95 17.62
C PHE A 121 -2.70 2.20 16.62
N SER A 122 -3.23 1.01 16.97
CA SER A 122 -4.05 0.21 16.03
C SER A 122 -5.24 0.97 15.46
N HIS A 123 -5.88 1.83 16.28
CA HIS A 123 -7.02 2.64 15.85
C HIS A 123 -6.69 3.63 14.72
N LEU A 124 -5.42 4.03 14.56
CA LEU A 124 -5.00 4.91 13.47
C LEU A 124 -5.10 4.20 12.12
N TYR A 125 -4.98 2.87 12.09
CA TYR A 125 -4.98 2.10 10.84
C TYR A 125 -6.35 1.59 10.45
N ILE A 126 -7.32 1.59 11.36
CA ILE A 126 -8.69 1.14 11.08
C ILE A 126 -9.42 2.23 10.28
N GLY A 127 -10.01 1.85 9.15
CA GLY A 127 -10.69 2.78 8.27
C GLY A 127 -10.65 2.39 6.81
N THR A 128 -11.21 3.25 5.96
CA THR A 128 -11.27 3.06 4.50
C THR A 128 -10.28 3.98 3.81
N PHE A 129 -9.48 3.38 2.94
CA PHE A 129 -8.43 4.03 2.16
C PHE A 129 -8.71 3.87 0.66
N SER A 130 -8.28 4.83 -0.13
CA SER A 130 -8.29 4.75 -1.59
C SER A 130 -7.10 3.91 -2.08
N VAL A 131 -7.33 3.08 -3.08
CA VAL A 131 -6.26 2.42 -3.86
C VAL A 131 -5.95 3.31 -5.06
N VAL A 132 -4.68 3.69 -5.22
CA VAL A 132 -4.25 4.83 -6.04
C VAL A 132 -3.59 4.42 -7.36
N ILE A 133 -2.93 3.24 -7.42
CA ILE A 133 -2.32 2.71 -8.65
C ILE A 133 -2.49 1.19 -8.66
N GLU A 134 -2.69 0.69 -9.86
CA GLU A 134 -2.71 -0.74 -10.18
C GLU A 134 -1.76 -0.98 -11.35
N HIS A 135 -0.48 -1.12 -11.04
CA HIS A 135 0.53 -1.48 -12.02
C HIS A 135 1.30 -2.69 -11.48
N ASN A 136 1.62 -3.63 -12.38
CA ASN A 136 1.86 -5.06 -12.11
C ASN A 136 2.72 -5.47 -10.90
N ASP A 137 3.53 -4.57 -10.34
CA ASP A 137 4.47 -4.81 -9.26
C ASP A 137 4.24 -3.98 -8.00
N CYS A 138 3.27 -3.06 -7.96
CA CYS A 138 3.04 -2.22 -6.80
C CYS A 138 1.58 -1.83 -6.54
N LEU A 139 1.30 -1.59 -5.26
CA LEU A 139 0.01 -1.14 -4.74
C LEU A 139 0.24 0.07 -3.86
N ILE A 140 -0.43 1.18 -4.15
CA ILE A 140 -0.43 2.37 -3.31
C ILE A 140 -1.80 2.53 -2.66
N VAL A 141 -1.80 2.64 -1.33
CA VAL A 141 -3.01 2.80 -0.52
C VAL A 141 -2.86 4.08 0.28
N GLY A 142 -3.88 4.94 0.31
CA GLY A 142 -3.80 6.20 1.04
C GLY A 142 -5.14 6.85 1.33
N ASP A 143 -5.11 7.96 2.05
CA ASP A 143 -6.30 8.76 2.33
C ASP A 143 -6.85 9.34 1.02
N LYS A 144 -8.19 9.42 0.93
CA LYS A 144 -8.88 9.93 -0.26
C LYS A 144 -8.62 11.41 -0.54
N ALA A 145 -8.39 12.17 0.52
CA ALA A 145 -8.11 13.59 0.47
C ALA A 145 -7.11 13.95 1.57
N PHE A 146 -6.50 15.12 1.43
CA PHE A 146 -5.74 15.71 2.51
C PHE A 146 -6.66 16.01 3.70
N ASP A 147 -6.13 15.85 4.90
CA ASP A 147 -6.78 16.30 6.12
C ASP A 147 -6.84 17.84 6.19
N GLY A 148 -7.51 18.38 7.20
CA GLY A 148 -7.62 19.82 7.42
C GLY A 148 -6.27 20.53 7.66
N ASN A 149 -5.17 19.78 7.81
CA ASN A 149 -3.80 20.28 7.97
C ASN A 149 -2.95 20.08 6.71
N GLY A 150 -3.55 19.65 5.59
CA GLY A 150 -2.83 19.39 4.34
C GLY A 150 -1.99 18.11 4.37
N LYS A 151 -2.28 17.18 5.27
CA LYS A 151 -1.58 15.89 5.40
C LYS A 151 -2.38 14.78 4.75
N GLN A 152 -1.68 13.77 4.21
CA GLN A 152 -2.31 12.61 3.61
C GLN A 152 -1.47 11.38 3.96
N ARG A 153 -2.13 10.34 4.44
CA ARG A 153 -1.47 9.05 4.65
C ARG A 153 -1.39 8.32 3.33
N CYS A 154 -0.24 7.75 3.04
CA CYS A 154 0.03 6.93 1.88
C CYS A 154 1.04 5.85 2.27
N LEU A 155 0.78 4.62 1.82
CA LEU A 155 1.65 3.47 1.93
C LEU A 155 1.80 2.84 0.54
N ALA A 156 3.03 2.63 0.11
CA ALA A 156 3.36 1.96 -1.14
C ALA A 156 3.96 0.59 -0.85
N TRP A 157 3.33 -0.45 -1.39
CA TRP A 157 3.73 -1.84 -1.28
C TRP A 157 4.19 -2.37 -2.62
N SER A 158 5.21 -3.23 -2.65
CA SER A 158 5.69 -3.86 -3.88
C SER A 158 6.24 -5.25 -3.63
N HIS A 159 6.28 -6.09 -4.66
CA HIS A 159 7.05 -7.34 -4.61
C HIS A 159 8.57 -7.11 -4.59
N GLU A 160 9.02 -5.94 -5.07
CA GLU A 160 10.40 -5.51 -5.00
C GLU A 160 10.76 -4.95 -3.63
N LYS A 161 12.02 -5.16 -3.23
CA LYS A 161 12.52 -4.80 -1.90
C LYS A 161 13.11 -3.39 -1.81
N THR A 162 13.00 -2.57 -2.84
CA THR A 162 13.60 -1.23 -2.84
C THR A 162 12.86 -0.29 -3.76
N PHE A 163 12.62 0.94 -3.28
CA PHE A 163 11.98 1.97 -4.09
C PHE A 163 12.73 2.26 -5.40
N ARG A 164 14.07 2.09 -5.40
CA ARG A 164 14.91 2.37 -6.57
C ARG A 164 14.62 1.39 -7.72
N SER A 165 14.32 0.13 -7.43
CA SER A 165 14.09 -0.92 -8.44
C SER A 165 12.65 -0.97 -8.97
N LEU A 166 11.71 -0.24 -8.37
CA LEU A 166 10.32 -0.21 -8.82
C LEU A 166 10.18 0.20 -10.30
N HIS A 167 9.08 -0.21 -10.92
CA HIS A 167 8.71 0.30 -12.24
C HIS A 167 8.58 1.83 -12.24
N LYS A 168 8.87 2.47 -13.38
CA LYS A 168 8.80 3.93 -13.53
C LYS A 168 7.41 4.47 -13.21
N ASP A 169 6.37 3.77 -13.65
CA ASP A 169 4.98 4.20 -13.47
C ASP A 169 4.57 4.18 -12.00
N CYS A 170 5.03 3.17 -11.24
CA CYS A 170 4.83 3.13 -9.80
C CYS A 170 5.49 4.33 -9.10
N LYS A 171 6.75 4.63 -9.46
CA LYS A 171 7.47 5.79 -8.92
C LYS A 171 6.76 7.10 -9.26
N SER A 172 6.33 7.24 -10.50
CA SER A 172 5.67 8.46 -10.98
C SER A 172 4.35 8.71 -10.28
N ALA A 173 3.47 7.72 -10.15
CA ALA A 173 2.20 7.98 -9.52
C ALA A 173 2.26 7.99 -7.97
N LEU A 174 3.31 7.43 -7.34
CA LEU A 174 3.61 7.77 -5.95
C LEU A 174 3.95 9.26 -5.77
N GLN A 175 4.78 9.83 -6.66
CA GLN A 175 5.15 11.24 -6.61
C GLN A 175 3.96 12.18 -6.84
N VAL A 176 3.01 11.77 -7.69
CA VAL A 176 1.80 12.55 -8.00
C VAL A 176 0.78 12.46 -6.86
N SER A 177 0.56 11.25 -6.34
CA SER A 177 -0.56 11.00 -5.45
C SER A 177 -0.24 11.07 -3.97
N CYS A 178 1.05 11.07 -3.59
CA CYS A 178 1.49 11.06 -2.20
C CYS A 178 2.57 12.13 -1.98
N VAL A 179 2.16 13.26 -1.41
CA VAL A 179 3.05 14.41 -1.13
C VAL A 179 3.93 14.10 0.09
N ASN A 180 5.21 14.51 0.04
CA ASN A 180 6.18 14.30 1.12
C ASN A 180 6.42 12.82 1.49
N THR A 181 6.43 11.96 0.47
CA THR A 181 6.70 10.54 0.68
C THR A 181 8.16 10.29 1.07
N VAL A 182 8.36 9.47 2.09
CA VAL A 182 9.64 8.90 2.49
C VAL A 182 9.84 7.57 1.77
N HIS A 183 10.97 7.43 1.08
CA HIS A 183 11.35 6.18 0.43
C HIS A 183 12.21 5.33 1.35
N ILE A 184 11.90 4.04 1.41
CA ILE A 184 12.69 3.11 2.22
C ILE A 184 13.91 2.68 1.40
N GLU A 185 15.09 2.96 1.94
CA GLU A 185 16.36 2.54 1.35
C GLU A 185 16.54 1.03 1.42
N GLU A 186 17.21 0.46 0.42
CA GLU A 186 17.46 -0.97 0.30
C GLU A 186 18.07 -1.58 1.57
N LYS A 187 19.04 -0.89 2.20
CA LYS A 187 19.67 -1.34 3.45
C LYS A 187 18.66 -1.61 4.58
N ASN A 188 17.58 -0.83 4.65
CA ASN A 188 16.54 -0.96 5.67
C ASN A 188 15.58 -2.14 5.39
N ILE A 189 15.69 -2.76 4.21
CA ILE A 189 14.91 -3.91 3.75
C ILE A 189 15.80 -5.16 3.59
N THR A 190 17.10 -5.01 3.34
CA THR A 190 18.06 -6.12 3.19
C THR A 190 18.66 -6.59 4.52
N ASP A 191 18.83 -5.70 5.49
CA ASP A 191 19.38 -6.06 6.82
C ASP A 191 18.39 -6.87 7.68
N CYS A 192 17.22 -7.17 7.11
CA CYS A 192 16.14 -7.99 7.65
C CYS A 192 16.52 -9.47 7.65
N GLY A 193 17.59 -9.82 8.35
CA GLY A 193 18.19 -11.13 8.15
C GLY A 193 19.52 -11.41 8.83
N TYR A 194 19.97 -10.65 9.82
CA TYR A 194 21.03 -11.13 10.73
C TYR A 194 20.69 -10.72 12.16
N ALA A 195 19.94 -11.59 12.83
CA ALA A 195 20.17 -11.77 14.26
C ALA A 195 21.65 -12.13 14.38
N VAL A 196 22.44 -11.21 14.94
CA VAL A 196 23.81 -11.47 15.32
C VAL A 196 23.77 -12.70 16.23
N ARG A 197 24.18 -13.86 15.67
CA ARG A 197 24.71 -14.94 16.47
C ARG A 197 26.07 -14.45 16.94
N HIS A 198 26.15 -13.92 18.15
CA HIS A 198 27.37 -13.93 18.95
C HIS A 198 27.00 -14.36 20.36
#